data_AF-A0A4Y2S5Y6-F1
#
_entry.id   AF-A0A4Y2S5Y6-F1
#
_cell.length_a   1.000
_cell.length_b   1.000
_cell.length_c   1.000
_cell.angle_alpha   90.00
_cell.angle_beta   90.00
_cell.angle_gamma   90.00
#
_symmetry.space_group_name_H-M   'P 1'
#
loop_
_entity.id
_entity.type
_entity.pdbx_description
1 polymer ?
#
loop_
_entity_poly.entity_id
_entity_poly.type
_entity_poly.pdbx_seq_one_letter_code
_entity_poly.pdbx_strand_id
1 'polypeptide(L)'
;VNWKPSSVKFEDRFDKYLDPSFFQHRIHWFSIFNSFMMVIFLVGLVSMILMRTLRKDYARYSKDEEMDDMERDLGDEYGWKQVHGDVFRPPVHPTLFTALIGSGYQITVVILCVIMFSILGELYT
;
A
#
# COMPACT_ATOMS: atom_id res chain seq x y z
N VAL A 1 -4.60 55.89 -10.61
CA VAL A 1 -5.13 54.91 -9.62
C VAL A 1 -5.93 55.69 -8.60
N ASN A 2 -7.21 55.37 -8.38
CA ASN A 2 -8.08 56.06 -7.42
C ASN A 2 -8.31 55.16 -6.21
N TRP A 3 -7.65 55.49 -5.09
CA TRP A 3 -7.78 54.75 -3.84
C TRP A 3 -9.01 55.26 -3.07
N LYS A 4 -9.80 54.33 -2.52
CA LYS A 4 -10.93 54.64 -1.64
C LYS A 4 -10.67 54.10 -0.24
N PRO A 5 -10.97 54.86 0.82
CA PRO A 5 -10.81 54.39 2.20
C PRO A 5 -11.82 53.27 2.50
N SER A 6 -11.34 52.23 3.18
CA SER A 6 -12.18 51.11 3.64
C SER A 6 -12.61 51.36 5.08
N SER A 7 -13.86 51.04 5.40
CA SER A 7 -14.44 51.12 6.75
C SER A 7 -13.97 50.02 7.71
N VAL A 8 -13.30 48.98 7.20
CA VAL A 8 -12.82 47.83 7.97
C VAL A 8 -11.36 48.05 8.38
N LYS A 9 -11.06 47.87 9.69
CA LYS A 9 -9.70 47.91 10.24
C LYS A 9 -8.83 46.86 9.57
N PHE A 10 -7.54 47.15 9.38
CA PHE A 10 -6.62 46.28 8.64
C PHE A 10 -6.59 44.84 9.18
N GLU A 11 -6.62 44.70 10.51
CA GLU A 11 -6.58 43.41 11.24
C GLU A 11 -7.81 42.53 10.92
N ASP A 12 -9.01 43.12 10.87
CA ASP A 12 -10.28 42.39 10.69
C ASP A 12 -10.59 42.08 9.20
N ARG A 13 -9.73 42.49 8.25
CA ARG A 13 -10.00 42.29 6.80
C ARG A 13 -9.92 40.85 6.36
N PHE A 14 -9.12 40.04 7.05
CA PHE A 14 -8.93 38.63 6.72
C PHE A 14 -10.01 37.71 7.30
N ASP A 15 -10.76 38.15 8.31
CA ASP A 15 -11.79 37.35 8.98
C ASP A 15 -12.89 36.86 8.03
N LYS A 16 -13.22 37.66 7.02
CA LYS A 16 -14.19 37.28 5.97
C LYS A 16 -13.75 36.04 5.17
N TYR A 17 -12.44 35.80 5.06
CA TYR A 17 -11.89 34.63 4.37
C TYR A 17 -11.65 33.45 5.30
N LEU A 18 -11.69 33.67 6.60
CA LEU A 18 -11.51 32.65 7.64
C LEU A 18 -12.84 32.06 8.12
N ASP A 19 -13.99 32.47 7.57
CA ASP A 19 -15.31 32.00 7.99
C ASP A 19 -15.42 30.46 7.88
N PRO A 20 -15.34 29.73 9.01
CA PRO A 20 -15.20 28.27 8.99
C PRO A 20 -16.47 27.59 8.48
N SER A 21 -17.61 28.26 8.65
CA SER A 21 -18.94 27.73 8.35
C SER A 21 -19.15 27.45 6.85
N PHE A 22 -18.58 28.29 5.98
CA PHE A 22 -18.74 28.19 4.53
C PHE A 22 -17.79 27.16 3.89
N PHE A 23 -16.53 27.12 4.35
CA PHE A 23 -15.50 26.27 3.75
C PHE A 23 -15.48 24.84 4.30
N GLN A 24 -15.75 24.62 5.60
CA GLN A 24 -15.61 23.29 6.20
C GLN A 24 -16.65 22.29 5.69
N HIS A 25 -17.92 22.68 5.57
CA HIS A 25 -18.98 21.70 5.27
C HIS A 25 -18.93 21.18 3.82
N ARG A 26 -18.71 22.09 2.85
CA ARG A 26 -18.71 21.75 1.42
C ARG A 26 -17.46 20.99 0.99
N ILE A 27 -16.29 21.37 1.52
CA ILE A 27 -15.01 20.74 1.18
C ILE A 27 -14.89 19.35 1.82
N HIS A 28 -15.34 19.20 3.08
CA HIS A 28 -15.24 17.92 3.78
C HIS A 28 -16.15 16.85 3.16
N TRP A 29 -17.42 17.19 2.84
CA TRP A 29 -18.32 16.23 2.19
C TRP A 29 -17.83 15.84 0.78
N PHE A 30 -17.24 16.78 0.04
CA PHE A 30 -16.60 16.48 -1.26
C PHE A 30 -15.41 15.53 -1.11
N SER A 31 -14.58 15.70 -0.09
CA SER A 31 -13.46 14.80 0.21
C SER A 31 -13.93 13.38 0.60
N ILE A 32 -14.98 13.28 1.41
CA ILE A 32 -15.61 11.98 1.75
C ILE A 32 -16.10 11.29 0.49
N PHE A 33 -16.85 11.99 -0.37
CA PHE A 33 -17.34 11.42 -1.62
C PHE A 33 -16.20 10.95 -2.54
N ASN A 34 -15.16 11.77 -2.69
CA ASN A 34 -13.98 11.41 -3.49
C ASN A 34 -13.29 10.13 -2.99
N SER A 35 -13.11 10.01 -1.67
CA SER A 35 -12.53 8.80 -1.07
C SER A 35 -13.43 7.56 -1.23
N PHE A 36 -14.75 7.74 -1.10
CA PHE A 36 -15.73 6.67 -1.27
C PHE A 36 -15.76 6.13 -2.71
N MET A 37 -15.68 7.03 -3.71
CA MET A 37 -15.57 6.64 -5.12
C MET A 37 -14.31 5.81 -5.40
N MET A 38 -13.17 6.18 -4.81
CA MET A 38 -11.93 5.41 -4.93
C MET A 38 -12.07 3.99 -4.35
N VAL A 39 -12.73 3.85 -3.21
CA VAL A 39 -12.97 2.52 -2.59
C VAL A 39 -13.85 1.65 -3.49
N ILE A 40 -14.97 2.18 -4.01
CA ILE A 40 -15.83 1.43 -4.94
C ILE A 40 -15.05 0.99 -6.18
N PHE A 41 -14.23 1.89 -6.74
CA PHE A 41 -13.42 1.59 -7.91
C PHE A 41 -12.41 0.46 -7.62
N LEU A 42 -11.70 0.53 -6.49
CA LEU A 42 -10.75 -0.50 -6.07
C LEU A 42 -11.45 -1.86 -5.86
N VAL A 43 -12.59 -1.87 -5.16
CA VAL A 43 -13.36 -3.11 -4.96
C VAL A 43 -13.84 -3.68 -6.29
N GLY A 44 -14.29 -2.84 -7.22
CA GLY A 44 -14.68 -3.24 -8.56
C GLY A 44 -13.53 -3.90 -9.35
N LEU A 45 -12.34 -3.28 -9.33
CA LEU A 45 -11.15 -3.85 -9.98
C LEU A 45 -10.71 -5.17 -9.35
N VAL A 46 -10.63 -5.22 -8.02
CA VAL A 46 -10.26 -6.45 -7.29
C VAL A 46 -11.27 -7.56 -7.57
N SER A 47 -12.58 -7.25 -7.53
CA SER A 47 -13.63 -8.20 -7.85
C SER A 47 -13.56 -8.67 -9.31
N MET A 48 -13.28 -7.77 -10.26
CA MET A 48 -13.09 -8.14 -11.68
C MET A 48 -11.90 -9.10 -11.87
N ILE A 49 -10.77 -8.81 -11.23
CA ILE A 49 -9.58 -9.68 -11.26
C ILE A 49 -9.93 -11.03 -10.63
N LEU A 50 -10.53 -11.04 -9.44
CA LEU A 50 -10.92 -12.25 -8.74
C LEU A 50 -11.88 -13.09 -9.58
N MET A 51 -12.93 -12.50 -10.15
CA MET A 51 -13.89 -13.19 -11.02
C MET A 51 -13.25 -13.71 -12.30
N ARG A 52 -12.22 -13.03 -12.82
CA ARG A 52 -11.45 -13.53 -13.97
C ARG A 52 -10.61 -14.75 -13.58
N THR A 53 -9.92 -14.69 -12.45
CA THR A 53 -9.11 -15.80 -11.92
C THR A 53 -9.99 -16.98 -11.55
N LEU A 54 -11.07 -16.77 -10.80
CA LEU A 54 -12.02 -17.83 -10.41
C LEU A 54 -12.67 -18.50 -11.61
N ARG A 55 -13.10 -17.76 -12.64
CA ARG A 55 -13.66 -18.38 -13.85
C ARG A 55 -12.62 -19.24 -14.57
N LYS A 56 -11.37 -18.76 -14.64
CA LYS A 56 -10.28 -19.52 -15.25
C LYS A 56 -9.95 -20.77 -14.43
N ASP A 57 -9.90 -20.66 -13.11
CA ASP A 57 -9.60 -21.76 -12.21
C ASP A 57 -10.73 -22.78 -12.22
N TYR A 58 -11.99 -22.35 -12.16
CA TYR A 58 -13.15 -23.24 -12.26
C TYR A 58 -13.18 -24.02 -13.58
N ALA A 59 -12.93 -23.35 -14.70
CA ALA A 59 -12.84 -24.00 -16.01
C ALA A 59 -11.63 -24.93 -16.16
N ARG A 60 -10.62 -24.80 -15.29
CA ARG A 60 -9.48 -25.71 -15.21
C ARG A 60 -9.84 -26.94 -14.37
N TYR A 61 -10.39 -26.76 -13.17
CA TYR A 61 -10.83 -27.87 -12.32
C TYR A 61 -11.89 -28.74 -12.99
N SER A 62 -12.85 -28.16 -13.73
CA SER A 62 -13.83 -28.95 -14.46
C SER A 62 -13.21 -29.82 -15.55
N LYS A 63 -12.09 -29.40 -16.15
CA LYS A 63 -11.34 -30.19 -17.14
C LYS A 63 -10.45 -31.24 -16.47
N ASP A 64 -9.86 -30.91 -15.32
CA ASP A 64 -9.06 -31.85 -14.52
C ASP A 64 -9.94 -32.98 -13.96
N GLU A 65 -11.23 -32.73 -13.68
CA GLU A 65 -12.21 -33.76 -13.34
C GLU A 65 -12.53 -34.71 -14.53
N GLU A 66 -12.42 -34.25 -15.77
CA GLU A 66 -12.65 -35.07 -16.97
C GLU A 66 -11.40 -35.84 -17.44
N MET A 67 -10.21 -35.52 -16.89
CA MET A 67 -8.95 -36.22 -17.18
C MET A 67 -8.83 -37.54 -16.38
N ASP A 68 -8.23 -38.55 -17.02
CA ASP A 68 -7.99 -39.88 -16.44
C ASP A 68 -7.04 -39.80 -15.22
N ASP A 69 -7.16 -40.72 -14.27
CA ASP A 69 -6.46 -40.65 -12.98
C ASP A 69 -4.93 -40.60 -13.10
N MET A 70 -4.37 -41.07 -14.23
CA MET A 70 -2.95 -40.97 -14.57
C MET A 70 -2.51 -39.53 -14.93
N GLU A 71 -3.39 -38.74 -15.55
CA GLU A 71 -3.12 -37.35 -15.95
C GLU A 71 -3.33 -36.38 -14.79
N ARG A 72 -4.19 -36.75 -13.83
CA ARG A 72 -4.41 -36.01 -12.57
C ARG A 72 -3.19 -35.98 -11.65
N ASP A 73 -2.47 -37.10 -11.53
CA ASP A 73 -1.28 -37.21 -10.66
C ASP A 73 -0.10 -36.36 -11.18
N LEU A 74 -0.03 -36.13 -12.50
CA LEU A 74 0.91 -35.18 -13.13
C LEU A 74 0.55 -33.71 -12.85
N GLY A 75 -0.71 -33.41 -12.52
CA GLY A 75 -1.19 -32.06 -12.22
C GLY A 75 -0.94 -31.61 -10.78
N ASP A 76 -0.74 -32.54 -9.85
CA ASP A 76 -0.67 -32.29 -8.40
C ASP A 76 0.66 -31.65 -7.92
N GLU A 77 1.59 -31.38 -8.84
CA GLU A 77 2.80 -30.58 -8.67
C GLU A 77 2.55 -29.08 -8.95
N TYR A 78 1.55 -28.48 -8.29
CA TYR A 78 1.34 -27.03 -8.44
C TYR A 78 2.48 -26.21 -7.79
N GLY A 79 3.30 -25.59 -8.64
CA GLY A 79 4.14 -24.40 -8.42
C GLY A 79 4.72 -24.19 -7.02
N TRP A 80 3.93 -23.69 -6.07
CA TRP A 80 4.39 -23.42 -4.70
C TRP A 80 4.83 -24.69 -3.94
N LYS A 81 4.24 -25.85 -4.26
CA LYS A 81 4.61 -27.16 -3.70
C LYS A 81 5.96 -27.62 -4.24
N GLN A 82 6.29 -27.26 -5.49
CA GLN A 82 7.60 -27.47 -6.09
C GLN A 82 8.66 -26.54 -5.46
N VAL A 83 8.25 -25.31 -5.11
CA VAL A 83 9.11 -24.32 -4.43
C VAL A 83 9.51 -24.77 -3.01
N HIS A 84 8.75 -25.64 -2.35
CA HIS A 84 9.15 -26.20 -1.04
C HIS A 84 10.53 -26.88 -1.11
N GLY A 85 10.88 -27.54 -2.22
CA GLY A 85 12.22 -28.12 -2.42
C GLY A 85 13.31 -27.10 -2.77
N ASP A 86 12.93 -25.96 -3.35
CA ASP A 86 13.86 -24.92 -3.79
C ASP A 86 14.20 -23.91 -2.69
N VAL A 87 13.27 -23.66 -1.76
CA VAL A 87 13.48 -22.75 -0.61
C VAL A 87 14.62 -23.20 0.29
N PHE A 88 14.87 -24.51 0.38
CA PHE A 88 15.95 -25.05 1.21
C PHE A 88 17.28 -25.21 0.46
N ARG A 89 17.35 -24.87 -0.84
CA ARG A 89 18.61 -24.96 -1.57
C ARG A 89 19.54 -23.83 -1.15
N PRO A 90 20.78 -24.12 -0.72
CA PRO A 90 21.74 -23.08 -0.42
C PRO A 90 22.05 -22.26 -1.68
N PRO A 91 22.15 -20.92 -1.58
CA PRO A 91 22.52 -20.09 -2.71
C PRO A 91 23.95 -20.41 -3.15
N VAL A 92 24.28 -20.10 -4.42
CA VAL A 92 25.61 -20.40 -5.02
C VAL A 92 26.77 -19.82 -4.20
N HIS A 93 26.55 -18.68 -3.51
CA HIS A 93 27.53 -18.02 -2.64
C HIS A 93 26.94 -17.65 -1.27
N PRO A 94 26.87 -18.61 -0.31
CA PRO A 94 26.19 -18.38 0.96
C PRO A 94 26.93 -17.41 1.88
N THR A 95 28.26 -17.36 1.79
CA THR A 95 29.10 -16.46 2.60
C THR A 95 28.93 -15.00 2.21
N LEU A 96 28.91 -14.70 0.92
CA LEU A 96 28.67 -13.33 0.42
C LEU A 96 27.25 -12.87 0.76
N PHE A 97 26.27 -13.75 0.58
CA PHE A 97 24.87 -13.45 0.87
C PHE A 97 24.64 -13.15 2.35
N THR A 98 25.18 -13.98 3.25
CA THR A 98 25.09 -13.77 4.70
C THR A 98 25.85 -12.53 5.16
N ALA A 99 27.01 -12.22 4.57
CA ALA A 99 27.76 -11.00 4.85
C ALA A 99 26.99 -9.73 4.44
N LEU A 100 26.35 -9.73 3.26
CA LEU A 100 25.54 -8.60 2.79
C LEU A 100 24.31 -8.37 3.67
N ILE A 101 23.58 -9.44 4.01
CA ILE A 101 22.41 -9.35 4.90
C ILE A 101 22.82 -8.90 6.30
N GLY A 102 23.89 -9.47 6.85
CA GLY A 102 24.40 -9.11 8.17
C GLY A 102 24.82 -7.64 8.25
N SER A 103 25.57 -7.16 7.24
CA SER A 103 25.95 -5.75 7.14
C SER A 103 24.74 -4.83 6.99
N GLY A 104 23.78 -5.20 6.13
CA GLY A 104 22.53 -4.46 5.95
C GLY A 104 21.72 -4.35 7.25
N TYR A 105 21.62 -5.44 8.01
CA TYR A 105 20.95 -5.45 9.30
C TYR A 105 21.65 -4.55 10.32
N GLN A 106 22.98 -4.60 10.41
CA GLN A 106 23.76 -3.74 11.29
C GLN A 106 23.54 -2.25 10.98
N ILE A 107 23.65 -1.87 9.71
CA ILE A 107 23.42 -0.48 9.27
C ILE A 107 21.99 -0.04 9.58
N THR A 108 21.00 -0.89 9.30
CA THR A 108 19.58 -0.59 9.56
C THR A 108 19.32 -0.35 11.04
N VAL A 109 19.85 -1.20 11.92
CA VAL A 109 19.72 -1.03 13.37
C VAL A 109 20.38 0.27 13.83
N VAL A 110 21.59 0.57 13.35
CA VAL A 110 22.29 1.82 13.70
C VAL A 110 21.48 3.05 13.26
N ILE A 111 20.96 3.06 12.03
CA ILE A 111 20.13 4.17 11.53
C ILE A 111 18.88 4.36 12.40
N LEU A 112 18.16 3.29 12.71
CA LEU A 112 16.98 3.35 13.57
C LEU A 112 17.31 3.88 14.97
N CYS A 113 18.40 3.40 15.58
CA CYS A 113 18.85 3.88 16.87
C CYS A 113 19.18 5.37 16.83
N VAL A 114 19.92 5.83 15.81
CA VAL A 114 20.25 7.25 15.64
C VAL A 114 19.00 8.11 15.48
N ILE A 115 18.04 7.69 14.66
CA ILE A 115 16.77 8.41 14.48
C ILE A 115 16.01 8.50 15.82
N MET A 116 15.89 7.38 16.55
CA MET A 116 15.24 7.37 17.85
C MET A 116 15.92 8.30 18.85
N PHE A 117 17.26 8.32 18.89
CA PHE A 117 18.00 9.24 19.76
C PHE A 117 17.85 10.70 19.34
N SER A 118 17.79 11.01 18.04
CA SER A 118 17.54 12.37 17.57
C SER A 118 16.15 12.86 17.99
N ILE A 119 15.11 12.03 17.83
CA ILE A 119 13.74 12.36 18.24
C ILE A 119 13.66 12.56 19.76
N LEU A 120 14.27 11.67 20.55
CA LEU A 120 14.30 11.82 22.01
C LEU A 120 15.13 13.03 22.44
N GLY A 121 16.27 13.29 21.81
CA GLY A 121 17.14 14.43 22.11
C GLY A 121 16.46 15.78 21.88
N GLU A 122 15.71 15.91 20.78
CA GLU A 122 14.87 17.09 20.52
C GLU A 122 13.65 17.18 21.45
N LEU A 123 13.17 16.07 22.01
CA LEU A 123 12.06 16.07 22.98
C LEU A 123 12.52 16.47 24.39
N TYR A 124 13.76 16.20 24.76
CA TYR A 124 14.33 16.48 26.08
C TYR A 124 15.14 17.79 26.16
N THR A 125 15.37 18.48 25.04
CA THR A 125 16.01 19.81 24.96
C THR A 125 14.96 20.87 24.65
#